data_AF-A0A5X7K9J3-F1
#
_entry.id   AF-A0A5X7K9J3-F1
#
_cell.length_a   1.000
_cell.length_b   1.000
_cell.length_c   1.000
_cell.angle_alpha   90.00
_cell.angle_beta   90.00
_cell.angle_gamma   90.00
#
_symmetry.space_group_name_H-M   'P 1'
#
loop_
_entity.id
_entity.type
_entity.pdbx_description
1 polymer ?
#
loop_
_entity_poly.entity_id
_entity_poly.type
_entity_poly.pdbx_seq_one_letter_code
_entity_poly.pdbx_strand_id
1 'polypeptide(L)' 'QLEQKGIEKGIQQGIQLGEQRGIEKGRNEGKLEVARTMLQNGIDRNTVMKMTGFSEDDLAQIRH' A
#
# COMPACT_ATOMS: atom_id res chain seq x y z
N GLN A 1 -11.73 37.53 3.93
CA GLN A 1 -12.70 36.48 3.55
C GLN A 1 -12.16 35.51 2.48
N LEU A 2 -11.57 35.99 1.37
CA LEU A 2 -11.02 35.11 0.33
C LEU A 2 -9.83 34.27 0.81
N GLU A 3 -8.91 34.86 1.60
CA GLU A 3 -7.74 34.18 2.15
C GLU A 3 -8.12 33.02 3.09
N GLN A 4 -9.11 33.24 3.95
CA GLN A 4 -9.61 32.24 4.89
C GLN A 4 -10.20 31.02 4.16
N LYS A 5 -10.98 31.27 3.09
CA LYS A 5 -11.48 30.21 2.20
C LYS A 5 -10.35 29.48 1.47
N GLY A 6 -9.27 30.17 1.12
CA GLY A 6 -8.09 29.56 0.50
C GLY A 6 -7.38 28.60 1.46
N ILE A 7 -7.19 29.01 2.71
CA ILE A 7 -6.57 28.19 3.76
C ILE A 7 -7.42 26.95 4.05
N GLU A 8 -8.73 27.12 4.24
CA GLU A 8 -9.66 26.00 4.49
C GLU A 8 -9.63 24.96 3.36
N LYS A 9 -9.65 25.42 2.10
CA LYS A 9 -9.53 24.53 0.93
C LYS A 9 -8.19 23.81 0.91
N GLY A 10 -7.09 24.52 1.17
CA GLY A 10 -5.75 23.92 1.21
C GLY A 10 -5.65 22.83 2.28
N ILE A 11 -6.21 23.05 3.47
CA ILE A 11 -6.26 22.06 4.55
C ILE A 11 -7.10 20.85 4.14
N GLN A 12 -8.30 21.06 3.60
CA GLN A 12 -9.16 19.98 3.15
C GLN A 12 -8.50 19.12 2.06
N GLN A 13 -7.87 19.75 1.06
CA GLN A 13 -7.13 19.05 0.01
C GLN A 13 -5.94 18.28 0.58
N GLY A 14 -5.21 18.87 1.52
CA GLY A 14 -4.09 18.22 2.19
C GLY A 14 -4.50 16.96 2.96
N ILE A 15 -5.61 17.04 3.70
CA ILE A 15 -6.17 15.90 4.44
C ILE A 15 -6.61 14.80 3.46
N GLN A 16 -7.39 15.13 2.44
CA GLN A 16 -7.86 14.15 1.45
C GLN A 16 -6.71 13.43 0.75
N LEU A 17 -5.68 14.17 0.33
CA LEU A 17 -4.50 13.59 -0.30
C LEU A 17 -3.70 12.71 0.68
N GLY A 18 -3.60 13.14 1.94
CA GLY A 18 -2.95 12.38 3.01
C GLY A 18 -3.65 11.06 3.29
N GLU A 19 -4.98 11.07 3.44
CA GLU A 19 -5.80 9.89 3.65
C GLU A 19 -5.71 8.91 2.48
N GLN A 20 -5.84 9.41 1.25
CA GLN A 20 -5.75 8.56 0.06
C GLN A 20 -4.37 7.88 -0.04
N ARG A 21 -3.29 8.63 0.15
CA ARG A 21 -1.92 8.09 0.16
C ARG A 21 -1.70 7.09 1.30
N GLY A 22 -2.24 7.38 2.49
CA GLY A 22 -2.15 6.52 3.66
C GLY A 22 -2.84 5.18 3.43
N ILE A 23 -4.07 5.20 2.89
CA ILE A 23 -4.83 3.99 2.57
C ILE A 23 -4.11 3.15 1.51
N GLU A 24 -3.63 3.77 0.44
CA GLU A 24 -2.92 3.06 -0.64
C GLU A 24 -1.63 2.41 -0.13
N LYS A 25 -0.82 3.17 0.62
CA LYS A 25 0.43 2.69 1.21
C LYS A 25 0.16 1.55 2.19
N GLY A 26 -0.77 1.73 3.13
CA GLY A 26 -1.11 0.70 4.13
C GLY A 26 -1.64 -0.58 3.50
N ARG A 27 -2.47 -0.46 2.45
CA ARG A 27 -2.95 -1.64 1.70
C ARG A 27 -1.81 -2.39 1.03
N ASN A 28 -0.84 -1.67 0.43
CA ASN A 28 0.30 -2.29 -0.22
C ASN A 28 1.23 -2.97 0.79
N GLU A 29 1.56 -2.29 1.89
CA GLU A 29 2.39 -2.82 2.98
C GLU A 29 1.76 -4.09 3.60
N GLY A 30 0.45 -4.06 3.89
CA GLY A 30 -0.26 -5.23 4.44
C GLY A 30 -0.27 -6.42 3.47
N LYS A 31 -0.41 -6.20 2.17
CA LYS A 31 -0.30 -7.28 1.18
C LYS A 31 1.10 -7.89 1.15
N LEU A 32 2.15 -7.06 1.20
CA LEU A 32 3.54 -7.52 1.22
C LEU A 32 3.85 -8.32 2.48
N GLU A 33 3.36 -7.90 3.64
CA GLU A 33 3.52 -8.61 4.91
C GLU A 33 2.89 -10.01 4.85
N VAL A 34 1.66 -10.10 4.31
CA VAL A 34 0.98 -11.38 4.08
C VAL A 34 1.78 -12.26 3.13
N ALA A 35 2.24 -11.74 1.98
CA ALA A 35 3.05 -12.49 1.03
C ALA A 35 4.36 -13.00 1.64
N ARG A 36 5.04 -12.17 2.44
CA ARG A 36 6.25 -12.56 3.17
C ARG A 36 5.98 -13.71 4.13
N THR A 37 4.90 -13.60 4.89
CA THR A 37 4.49 -14.63 5.86
C THR A 37 4.17 -15.94 5.14
N MET A 38 3.45 -15.90 4.01
CA MET A 38 3.15 -17.07 3.19
C MET A 38 4.44 -17.78 2.74
N LEU A 39 5.39 -17.04 2.18
CA LEU A 39 6.68 -17.58 1.74
C LEU A 39 7.49 -18.18 2.90
N GLN A 40 7.52 -17.51 4.06
CA GLN A 40 8.19 -18.01 5.27
C GLN A 40 7.57 -19.31 5.81
N ASN A 41 6.27 -19.49 5.61
CA ASN A 41 5.55 -20.72 5.96
C ASN A 41 5.64 -21.81 4.87
N GLY A 42 6.49 -21.61 3.84
CA GLY A 42 6.75 -22.61 2.81
C GLY A 42 5.70 -22.67 1.70
N ILE A 43 4.81 -21.69 1.60
CA ILE A 43 3.90 -21.57 0.46
C ILE A 43 4.72 -21.18 -0.78
N ASP A 44 4.54 -21.89 -1.88
CA ASP A 44 5.30 -21.67 -3.09
C ASP A 44 4.99 -20.32 -3.75
N ARG A 45 5.98 -19.78 -4.47
CA ARG A 45 5.92 -18.44 -5.05
C ARG A 45 4.75 -18.27 -6.03
N ASN A 46 4.43 -19.30 -6.83
CA ASN A 46 3.34 -19.23 -7.80
C ASN A 46 1.98 -19.12 -7.10
N THR A 47 1.78 -19.85 -6.01
CA THR A 47 0.58 -19.75 -5.19
C THR A 47 0.45 -18.38 -4.53
N VAL A 48 1.55 -17.84 -3.98
CA VAL A 48 1.56 -16.49 -3.40
C VAL A 48 1.19 -15.43 -4.44
N MET A 49 1.75 -15.49 -5.65
CA MET A 49 1.40 -14.57 -6.75
C MET A 49 -0.09 -14.61 -7.08
N LYS A 50 -0.68 -15.81 -7.20
CA LYS A 50 -2.11 -15.98 -7.49
C LYS A 50 -3.01 -15.43 -6.39
N MET A 51 -2.63 -15.57 -5.13
CA MET A 51 -3.44 -15.12 -3.98
C MET A 51 -3.34 -13.61 -3.73
N THR A 52 -2.17 -13.02 -3.97
CA THR A 52 -1.90 -11.63 -3.61
C THR A 52 -2.03 -10.66 -4.80
N GLY A 53 -1.94 -11.20 -6.02
CA GLY A 53 -1.88 -10.46 -7.28
C GLY A 53 -0.49 -9.86 -7.55
N PHE A 54 0.53 -10.27 -6.80
CA PHE A 54 1.90 -9.82 -7.01
C PHE A 54 2.53 -10.49 -8.23
N SER A 55 3.34 -9.70 -8.93
CA SER A 55 4.24 -10.19 -9.97
C SER A 55 5.47 -10.88 -9.35
N GLU A 56 6.25 -11.53 -10.20
CA GLU A 56 7.53 -12.10 -9.77
C GLU A 56 8.50 -11.02 -9.27
N ASP A 57 8.51 -9.85 -9.92
CA ASP A 57 9.33 -8.70 -9.52
C ASP A 57 8.91 -8.13 -8.15
N ASP A 58 7.61 -8.04 -7.88
CA ASP A 58 7.09 -7.62 -6.58
C ASP A 58 7.58 -8.56 -5.48
N LEU A 59 7.51 -9.87 -5.73
CA LEU A 59 7.98 -10.87 -4.78
C LEU A 59 9.51 -10.93 -4.70
N ALA A 60 10.26 -10.54 -5.74
CA ALA A 60 11.72 -10.52 -5.73
C ALA A 60 12.28 -9.51 -4.70
N GLN A 61 11.50 -8.47 -4.39
CA GLN A 61 11.82 -7.50 -3.34
C GLN A 61 11.59 -8.06 -1.93
N ILE A 62 10.77 -9.10 -1.80
CA ILE A 62 10.57 -9.84 -0.55
C ILE A 62 11.75 -10.79 -0.36
N ARG A 63 12.87 -10.24 0.10
CA ARG A 63 14.04 -11.04 0.52
C ARG A 63 13.81 -11.63 1.91
N HIS A 64 14.18 -12.90 2.04
CA HIS A 64 14.07 -13.69 3.27
C HIS A 64 14.93 -13.08 4.39
#